data_AF-A0A3B0JY50-F1
#
_entry.id   AF-A0A3B0JY50-F1
#
_cell.length_a   1.000
_cell.length_b   1.000
_cell.length_c   1.000
_cell.angle_alpha   90.00
_cell.angle_beta   90.00
_cell.angle_gamma   90.00
#
_symmetry.space_group_name_H-M   'P 1'
#
loop_
_entity.id
_entity.type
_entity.pdbx_description
1 polymer ?
#
loop_
_entity_poly.entity_id
_entity_poly.type
_entity_poly.pdbx_seq_one_letter_code
_entity_poly.pdbx_strand_id
1 'polypeptide(L)'
;MGQVASMIARRANRFNAENRAHRIIEREKPTPAPKYESNLRDMERTLELDPKFVDKLNLKDSHLDTRLKDVYVTSQDRFIARVQERQAAEAAADIKEQRPLPLERKTPDDFEYGYKEPSRILSGRCTLRQALKFINDHQNEPELWPAKKIADEYKLKETHVENILHYFKTFNVYIPDQKYKDTLLTQAKQKINLLREKPTVPDSSSS
;
A
#
# COMPACT_ATOMS: atom_id res chain seq x y z
N MET A 1 2.55 5.74 43.07
CA MET A 1 2.68 4.34 43.57
C MET A 1 3.23 3.36 42.52
N GLY A 2 4.13 3.77 41.60
CA GLY A 2 4.60 2.88 40.52
C GLY A 2 5.92 2.14 40.77
N GLN A 3 6.74 2.62 41.71
CA GLN A 3 8.08 2.06 41.95
C GLN A 3 8.07 0.76 42.76
N VAL A 4 7.20 0.66 43.75
CA VAL A 4 7.07 -0.57 44.56
C VAL A 4 6.50 -1.72 43.72
N ALA A 5 5.49 -1.41 42.89
CA ALA A 5 4.92 -2.38 41.95
C ALA A 5 5.96 -2.87 40.92
N SER A 6 6.83 -2.00 40.42
CA SER A 6 7.85 -2.38 39.44
C SER A 6 9.00 -3.21 40.04
N MET A 7 9.37 -2.98 41.30
CA MET A 7 10.33 -3.81 42.02
C MET A 7 9.82 -5.22 42.25
N ILE A 8 8.55 -5.35 42.67
CA ILE A 8 7.89 -6.65 42.86
C ILE A 8 7.76 -7.39 41.51
N ALA A 9 7.33 -6.69 40.46
CA ALA A 9 7.23 -7.26 39.12
C ALA A 9 8.60 -7.76 38.58
N ARG A 10 9.70 -7.01 38.82
CA ARG A 10 11.05 -7.47 38.44
C ARG A 10 11.48 -8.73 39.18
N ARG A 11 11.20 -8.84 40.48
CA ARG A 11 11.54 -10.05 41.26
C ARG A 11 10.74 -11.26 40.82
N ALA A 12 9.44 -11.08 40.55
CA ALA A 12 8.57 -12.13 39.99
C ALA A 12 9.05 -12.57 38.59
N ASN A 13 9.38 -11.62 37.70
CA ASN A 13 9.86 -11.94 36.35
C ASN A 13 11.24 -12.61 36.32
N ARG A 14 12.05 -12.49 37.38
CA ARG A 14 13.35 -13.14 37.54
C ARG A 14 13.27 -14.48 38.27
N PHE A 15 12.08 -14.89 38.72
CA PHE A 15 11.89 -16.21 39.31
C PHE A 15 12.24 -17.28 38.27
N ASN A 16 13.06 -18.25 38.66
CA ASN A 16 13.45 -19.39 37.83
C ASN A 16 14.02 -19.00 36.44
N ALA A 17 14.91 -17.99 36.41
CA ALA A 17 15.58 -17.57 35.17
C ALA A 17 16.58 -18.61 34.66
N GLU A 18 17.25 -19.33 35.57
CA GLU A 18 18.25 -20.35 35.25
C GLU A 18 17.62 -21.54 34.50
N ASN A 19 16.54 -22.16 35.02
CA ASN A 19 15.91 -23.28 34.29
C ASN A 19 15.28 -22.82 32.97
N ARG A 20 14.83 -21.55 32.87
CA ARG A 20 14.37 -20.99 31.59
C ARG A 20 15.52 -20.83 30.60
N ALA A 21 16.69 -20.40 31.06
CA ALA A 21 17.89 -20.32 30.24
C ALA A 21 18.33 -21.72 29.78
N HIS A 22 18.43 -22.69 30.70
CA HIS A 22 18.74 -24.08 30.36
C HIS A 22 17.74 -24.66 29.36
N ARG A 23 16.43 -24.46 29.54
CA ARG A 23 15.40 -24.89 28.58
C ARG A 23 15.56 -24.26 27.20
N ILE A 24 16.15 -23.08 27.07
CA ILE A 24 16.40 -22.44 25.77
C ILE A 24 17.73 -22.92 25.17
N ILE A 25 18.76 -23.12 25.99
CA ILE A 25 20.08 -23.61 25.55
C ILE A 25 20.01 -25.08 25.11
N GLU A 26 19.22 -25.90 25.79
CA GLU A 26 18.98 -27.31 25.46
C GLU A 26 18.12 -27.50 24.20
N ARG A 27 17.37 -26.47 23.78
CA ARG A 27 16.64 -26.54 22.51
C ARG A 27 17.65 -26.56 21.37
N GLU A 28 17.37 -27.41 20.39
CA GLU A 28 18.11 -27.36 19.13
C GLU A 28 18.01 -25.95 18.54
N LYS A 29 19.16 -25.44 18.08
CA LYS A 29 19.22 -24.12 17.45
C LYS A 29 18.29 -24.14 16.23
N PRO A 30 17.45 -23.10 16.04
CA PRO A 30 16.58 -23.05 14.88
C PRO A 30 17.40 -23.11 13.60
N THR A 31 16.84 -23.73 12.57
CA THR A 31 17.48 -23.76 11.26
C THR A 31 17.72 -22.33 10.78
N PRO A 32 18.95 -21.99 10.34
CA PRO A 32 19.22 -20.66 9.84
C PRO A 32 18.34 -20.39 8.63
N ALA A 33 17.95 -19.12 8.46
CA ALA A 33 17.17 -18.71 7.30
C ALA A 33 17.88 -19.10 5.98
N PRO A 34 17.13 -19.50 4.94
CA PRO A 34 17.71 -19.83 3.66
C PRO A 34 18.46 -18.61 3.09
N LYS A 35 19.66 -18.85 2.58
CA LYS A 35 20.47 -17.82 1.91
C LYS A 35 20.02 -17.68 0.45
N TYR A 36 20.12 -16.48 -0.09
CA TYR A 36 19.86 -16.19 -1.50
C TYR A 36 20.95 -16.80 -2.40
N GLU A 37 20.61 -17.15 -3.65
CA GLU A 37 21.53 -17.83 -4.58
C GLU A 37 22.84 -17.08 -4.81
N SER A 38 22.80 -15.74 -4.91
CA SER A 38 24.03 -14.96 -5.12
C SER A 38 25.02 -15.17 -3.97
N ASN A 39 24.53 -15.20 -2.73
CA ASN A 39 25.35 -15.39 -1.55
C ASN A 39 25.95 -16.80 -1.49
N LEU A 40 25.24 -17.82 -2.00
CA LEU A 40 25.77 -19.18 -2.10
C LEU A 40 26.92 -19.24 -3.12
N ARG A 41 26.72 -18.67 -4.32
CA ARG A 41 27.75 -18.62 -5.37
C ARG A 41 29.00 -17.86 -4.92
N ASP A 42 28.82 -16.77 -4.18
CA ASP A 42 29.96 -16.01 -3.66
C ASP A 42 30.71 -16.80 -2.58
N MET A 43 30.01 -17.51 -1.69
CA MET A 43 30.66 -18.41 -0.72
C MET A 43 31.42 -19.54 -1.42
N GLU A 44 30.81 -20.19 -2.41
CA GLU A 44 31.47 -21.23 -3.22
C GLU A 44 32.74 -20.70 -3.86
N ARG A 45 32.68 -19.55 -4.54
CA ARG A 45 33.85 -18.90 -5.13
C ARG A 45 34.94 -18.62 -4.10
N THR A 46 34.60 -18.17 -2.91
CA THR A 46 35.60 -17.92 -1.85
C THR A 46 36.25 -19.21 -1.34
N LEU A 47 35.50 -20.29 -1.26
CA LEU A 47 36.00 -21.60 -0.82
C LEU A 47 36.88 -22.26 -1.89
N GLU A 48 36.57 -22.05 -3.17
CA GLU A 48 37.41 -22.50 -4.30
C GLU A 48 38.77 -21.77 -4.32
N LEU A 49 38.77 -20.46 -4.05
CA LEU A 49 39.99 -19.65 -4.03
C LEU A 49 40.86 -19.95 -2.81
N ASP A 50 40.25 -20.14 -1.65
CA ASP A 50 40.94 -20.43 -0.40
C ASP A 50 40.22 -21.51 0.41
N PRO A 51 40.64 -22.79 0.29
CA PRO A 51 39.96 -23.89 0.96
C PRO A 51 40.09 -23.83 2.49
N LYS A 52 41.03 -23.03 3.03
CA LYS A 52 41.22 -22.81 4.47
C LYS A 52 40.57 -21.52 4.97
N PHE A 53 39.72 -20.89 4.16
CA PHE A 53 39.11 -19.60 4.48
C PHE A 53 38.33 -19.61 5.80
N VAL A 54 37.54 -20.67 6.04
CA VAL A 54 36.73 -20.80 7.28
C VAL A 54 37.61 -20.84 8.53
N ASP A 55 38.73 -21.57 8.46
CA ASP A 55 39.66 -21.66 9.58
C ASP A 55 40.35 -20.32 9.84
N LYS A 56 40.74 -19.61 8.77
CA LYS A 56 41.32 -18.27 8.86
C LYS A 56 40.37 -17.25 9.49
N LEU A 57 39.06 -17.33 9.20
CA LEU A 57 38.05 -16.47 9.82
C LEU A 57 37.91 -16.68 11.33
N ASN A 58 38.13 -17.91 11.80
CA ASN A 58 38.05 -18.24 13.23
C ASN A 58 39.33 -17.87 13.99
N LEU A 59 40.41 -17.53 13.28
CA LEU A 59 41.70 -17.17 13.85
C LEU A 59 41.95 -15.67 13.73
N LYS A 60 42.74 -15.12 14.65
CA LYS A 60 43.17 -13.72 14.56
C LYS A 60 44.28 -13.58 13.51
N ASP A 61 44.04 -12.76 12.49
CA ASP A 61 45.08 -12.33 11.55
C ASP A 61 45.83 -11.10 12.12
N SER A 62 47.10 -11.31 12.50
CA SER A 62 47.96 -10.26 13.05
C SER A 62 48.32 -9.18 12.03
N HIS A 63 48.42 -9.53 10.75
CA HIS A 63 48.76 -8.57 9.70
C HIS A 63 47.57 -7.64 9.43
N LEU A 64 46.36 -8.19 9.37
CA LEU A 64 45.15 -7.39 9.20
C LEU A 64 44.89 -6.48 10.41
N ASP A 65 45.11 -6.98 11.64
CA ASP A 65 44.98 -6.20 12.88
C ASP A 65 45.87 -4.95 12.88
N THR A 66 47.12 -5.06 12.41
CA THR A 66 48.03 -3.91 12.29
C THR A 66 47.54 -2.93 11.22
N ARG A 67 47.15 -3.40 10.03
CA ARG A 67 46.64 -2.53 8.96
C ARG A 67 45.39 -1.76 9.39
N LEU A 68 44.48 -2.40 10.13
CA LEU A 68 43.25 -1.74 10.61
C LEU A 68 43.52 -0.67 11.67
N LYS A 69 44.63 -0.78 12.42
CA LYS A 69 45.08 0.28 13.35
C LYS A 69 45.62 1.50 12.61
N ASP A 70 46.28 1.29 11.48
CA ASP A 70 46.88 2.36 10.67
C ASP A 70 45.86 3.08 9.77
N VAL A 71 44.79 2.39 9.36
CA VAL A 71 43.73 2.96 8.53
C VAL A 71 42.75 3.75 9.41
N TYR A 72 42.95 5.07 9.48
CA TYR A 72 41.99 5.99 10.06
C TYR A 72 41.03 6.51 8.97
N VAL A 73 39.75 6.14 9.07
CA VAL A 73 38.69 6.68 8.20
C VAL A 73 38.15 7.94 8.85
N THR A 74 38.51 9.10 8.29
CA THR A 74 37.79 10.35 8.57
C THR A 74 36.49 10.35 7.78
N SER A 75 35.39 9.88 8.38
CA SER A 75 34.08 10.12 7.79
C SER A 75 33.82 11.62 7.84
N GLN A 76 33.92 12.30 6.69
CA GLN A 76 33.29 13.59 6.52
C GLN A 76 31.79 13.34 6.41
N ASP A 77 31.15 13.09 7.55
CA ASP A 77 29.73 12.84 7.64
C ASP A 77 28.96 14.14 7.35
N ARG A 78 28.92 14.51 6.07
CA ARG A 78 28.11 15.62 5.56
C ARG A 78 26.61 15.37 5.82
N PHE A 79 26.24 14.11 5.99
CA PHE A 79 24.91 13.70 6.45
C PHE A 79 24.69 13.96 7.94
N ILE A 80 25.67 13.70 8.81
CA ILE A 80 25.57 14.05 10.22
C ILE A 80 25.55 15.57 10.39
N ALA A 81 26.35 16.33 9.64
CA ALA A 81 26.28 17.79 9.65
C ALA A 81 24.88 18.30 9.25
N ARG A 82 24.28 17.79 8.18
CA ARG A 82 22.89 18.15 7.81
C ARG A 82 21.85 17.72 8.83
N VAL A 83 22.03 16.55 9.46
CA VAL A 83 21.11 16.05 10.49
C VAL A 83 21.26 16.86 11.77
N GLN A 84 22.48 17.24 12.16
CA GLN A 84 22.77 18.10 13.30
C GLN A 84 22.34 19.54 13.04
N GLU A 85 22.53 20.08 11.84
CA GLU A 85 22.02 21.38 11.42
C GLU A 85 20.48 21.37 11.38
N ARG A 86 19.86 20.28 10.92
CA ARG A 86 18.40 20.11 10.99
C ARG A 86 17.92 19.99 12.44
N GLN A 87 18.60 19.22 13.28
CA GLN A 87 18.28 19.07 14.70
C GLN A 87 18.51 20.38 15.47
N ALA A 88 19.55 21.14 15.12
CA ALA A 88 19.84 22.46 15.68
C ALA A 88 18.86 23.51 15.16
N ALA A 89 18.41 23.42 13.91
CA ALA A 89 17.34 24.25 13.35
C ALA A 89 15.98 23.89 13.96
N GLU A 90 15.72 22.61 14.26
CA GLU A 90 14.53 22.13 14.99
C GLU A 90 14.58 22.59 16.46
N ALA A 91 15.73 22.49 17.13
CA ALA A 91 15.93 22.97 18.51
C ALA A 91 15.94 24.51 18.61
N ALA A 92 16.40 25.22 17.57
CA ALA A 92 16.27 26.67 17.46
C ALA A 92 14.84 27.10 17.07
N ALA A 93 14.09 26.25 16.37
CA ALA A 93 12.66 26.43 16.09
C ALA A 93 11.79 26.18 17.34
N ASP A 94 12.26 25.38 18.31
CA ASP A 94 11.59 25.21 19.61
C ASP A 94 11.50 26.52 20.41
N ILE A 95 12.31 27.54 20.08
CA ILE A 95 12.24 28.88 20.71
C ILE A 95 11.32 29.83 19.96
N LYS A 96 11.04 29.60 18.66
CA LYS A 96 10.28 30.57 17.87
C LYS A 96 8.79 30.30 17.83
N GLU A 97 8.32 29.09 17.57
CA GLU A 97 6.89 28.88 17.36
C GLU A 97 6.48 27.48 17.80
N GLN A 98 5.69 27.45 18.87
CA GLN A 98 4.48 26.64 18.97
C GLN A 98 4.32 25.72 17.75
N ARG A 99 4.54 24.41 17.89
CA ARG A 99 3.74 23.48 17.09
C ARG A 99 2.38 23.54 17.77
N PRO A 100 1.43 24.41 17.36
CA PRO A 100 0.14 24.42 18.01
C PRO A 100 -0.38 23.00 17.94
N LEU A 101 -0.85 22.48 19.07
CA LEU A 101 -1.72 21.31 19.06
C LEU A 101 -2.73 21.57 17.93
N PRO A 102 -3.01 20.58 17.06
CA PRO A 102 -3.97 20.76 15.98
C PRO A 102 -5.21 21.48 16.51
N LEU A 103 -5.38 22.74 16.10
CA LEU A 103 -6.49 23.58 16.55
C LEU A 103 -7.81 22.96 16.10
N GLU A 104 -7.77 22.30 14.95
CA GLU A 104 -8.83 21.50 14.40
C GLU A 104 -8.76 20.07 14.93
N ARG A 105 -9.78 19.67 15.68
CA ARG A 105 -9.99 18.29 16.18
C ARG A 105 -10.93 17.49 15.29
N LYS A 106 -11.28 18.02 14.11
CA LYS A 106 -12.15 17.34 13.15
C LYS A 106 -11.36 16.24 12.45
N THR A 107 -12.02 15.14 12.16
CA THR A 107 -11.49 14.15 11.23
C THR A 107 -11.36 14.82 9.86
N PRO A 108 -10.19 14.75 9.20
CA PRO A 108 -10.08 15.21 7.83
C PRO A 108 -11.10 14.47 6.96
N ASP A 109 -11.67 15.17 5.99
CA ASP A 109 -12.62 14.56 5.06
C ASP A 109 -11.96 13.39 4.31
N ASP A 110 -12.75 12.35 4.06
CA ASP A 110 -12.30 11.23 3.27
C ASP A 110 -11.91 11.69 1.87
N PHE A 111 -10.79 11.17 1.38
CA PHE A 111 -10.36 11.43 0.00
C PHE A 111 -11.34 10.77 -0.97
N GLU A 112 -11.56 11.39 -2.13
CA GLU A 112 -12.51 10.92 -3.16
C GLU A 112 -12.34 9.44 -3.54
N TYR A 113 -11.09 8.94 -3.53
CA TYR A 113 -10.76 7.55 -3.85
C TYR A 113 -10.29 6.73 -2.63
N GLY A 114 -10.55 7.20 -1.42
CA GLY A 114 -10.17 6.52 -0.18
C GLY A 114 -8.68 6.56 0.16
N TYR A 115 -7.85 7.26 -0.63
CA TYR A 115 -6.44 7.48 -0.34
C TYR A 115 -5.98 8.87 -0.75
N LYS A 116 -4.92 9.36 -0.09
CA LYS A 116 -4.30 10.64 -0.41
C LYS A 116 -3.49 10.53 -1.70
N GLU A 117 -3.92 11.23 -2.75
CA GLU A 117 -3.15 11.29 -4.00
C GLU A 117 -1.81 12.03 -3.80
N PRO A 118 -0.75 11.62 -4.50
CA PRO A 118 0.54 12.29 -4.43
C PRO A 118 0.48 13.70 -5.01
N SER A 119 1.07 14.67 -4.32
CA SER A 119 1.12 16.08 -4.79
C SER A 119 2.00 16.29 -6.02
N ARG A 120 3.04 15.46 -6.18
CA ARG A 120 3.92 15.48 -7.35
C ARG A 120 3.83 14.16 -8.08
N ILE A 121 3.48 14.24 -9.36
CA ILE A 121 3.32 13.08 -10.25
C ILE A 121 4.61 12.92 -11.06
N LEU A 122 5.14 11.70 -11.06
CA LEU A 122 6.35 11.36 -11.83
C LEU A 122 5.98 11.14 -13.30
N SER A 123 6.88 11.51 -14.21
CA SER A 123 6.72 11.21 -15.64
C SER A 123 6.58 9.71 -15.88
N GLY A 124 5.68 9.32 -16.78
CA GLY A 124 5.38 7.91 -17.06
C GLY A 124 4.44 7.25 -16.05
N ARG A 125 3.91 8.01 -15.07
CA ARG A 125 2.90 7.54 -14.11
C ARG A 125 1.72 8.51 -14.10
N CYS A 126 0.53 7.99 -13.82
CA CYS A 126 -0.69 8.79 -13.64
C CYS A 126 -1.37 8.43 -12.32
N THR A 127 -2.14 9.36 -11.75
CA THR A 127 -3.02 9.08 -10.61
C THR A 127 -4.34 8.50 -11.08
N LEU A 128 -5.13 7.93 -10.16
CA LEU A 128 -6.44 7.37 -10.49
C LEU A 128 -7.39 8.44 -11.00
N ARG A 129 -7.37 9.65 -10.40
CA ARG A 129 -8.12 10.82 -10.91
C ARG A 129 -7.83 11.10 -12.38
N GLN A 130 -6.55 11.15 -12.72
CA GLN A 130 -6.12 11.44 -14.09
C GLN A 130 -6.53 10.31 -15.05
N ALA A 131 -6.38 9.06 -14.61
CA ALA A 131 -6.81 7.89 -15.39
C ALA A 131 -8.29 7.94 -15.70
N LEU A 132 -9.14 8.13 -14.69
CA LEU A 132 -10.59 8.23 -14.87
C LEU A 132 -10.97 9.40 -15.78
N LYS A 133 -10.28 10.54 -15.65
CA LYS A 133 -10.53 11.72 -16.48
C LYS A 133 -10.31 11.41 -17.97
N PHE A 134 -9.13 10.95 -18.37
CA PHE A 134 -8.87 10.73 -19.80
C PHE A 134 -9.67 9.55 -20.37
N ILE A 135 -10.01 8.54 -19.55
CA ILE A 135 -10.91 7.45 -19.97
C ILE A 135 -12.31 8.02 -20.28
N ASN A 136 -12.82 8.91 -19.43
CA ASN A 136 -14.11 9.54 -19.65
C ASN A 136 -14.08 10.47 -20.88
N ASP A 137 -13.04 11.29 -21.01
CA ASP A 137 -12.86 12.21 -22.14
C ASP A 137 -12.78 11.44 -23.47
N HIS A 138 -12.02 10.34 -23.53
CA HIS A 138 -11.94 9.48 -24.71
C HIS A 138 -13.27 8.77 -25.02
N GLN A 139 -14.03 8.39 -24.00
CA GLN A 139 -15.32 7.74 -24.18
C GLN A 139 -16.40 8.69 -24.74
N ASN A 140 -16.38 9.96 -24.32
CA ASN A 140 -17.30 10.98 -24.81
C ASN A 140 -16.90 11.49 -26.20
N GLU A 141 -15.60 11.76 -26.41
CA GLU A 141 -15.08 12.37 -27.63
C GLU A 141 -13.81 11.64 -28.13
N PRO A 142 -13.96 10.45 -28.74
CA PRO A 142 -12.82 9.64 -29.18
C PRO A 142 -11.93 10.34 -30.22
N GLU A 143 -12.52 11.18 -31.07
CA GLU A 143 -11.80 11.91 -32.13
C GLU A 143 -10.94 13.04 -31.57
N LEU A 144 -11.42 13.74 -30.53
CA LEU A 144 -10.69 14.84 -29.90
C LEU A 144 -9.59 14.33 -28.96
N TRP A 145 -9.79 13.15 -28.38
CA TRP A 145 -8.91 12.54 -27.38
C TRP A 145 -8.33 11.20 -27.84
N PRO A 146 -7.54 11.15 -28.92
CA PRO A 146 -6.89 9.90 -29.33
C PRO A 146 -5.79 9.49 -28.35
N ALA A 147 -5.45 8.20 -28.32
CA ALA A 147 -4.43 7.64 -27.43
C ALA A 147 -3.07 8.37 -27.48
N LYS A 148 -2.67 8.81 -28.68
CA LYS A 148 -1.45 9.62 -28.91
C LYS A 148 -1.45 10.92 -28.14
N LYS A 149 -2.55 11.68 -28.24
CA LYS A 149 -2.71 12.98 -27.56
C LYS A 149 -2.65 12.82 -26.04
N ILE A 150 -3.33 11.79 -25.52
CA ILE A 150 -3.34 11.47 -24.08
C ILE A 150 -1.94 11.08 -23.60
N ALA A 151 -1.21 10.27 -24.39
CA ALA A 151 0.15 9.87 -24.06
C ALA A 151 1.10 11.08 -23.95
N ASP A 152 0.99 12.03 -24.88
CA ASP A 152 1.82 13.23 -24.89
C ASP A 152 1.51 14.17 -23.71
N GLU A 153 0.23 14.39 -23.41
CA GLU A 153 -0.21 15.30 -22.34
C GLU A 153 0.21 14.79 -20.95
N TYR A 154 0.03 13.49 -20.70
CA TYR A 154 0.36 12.86 -19.42
C TYR A 154 1.77 12.28 -19.38
N LYS A 155 2.57 12.42 -20.45
CA LYS A 155 3.91 11.83 -20.59
C LYS A 155 3.92 10.32 -20.30
N LEU A 156 2.92 9.61 -20.81
CA LEU A 156 2.75 8.17 -20.69
C LEU A 156 3.25 7.48 -21.97
N LYS A 157 3.50 6.17 -21.89
CA LYS A 157 3.79 5.39 -23.10
C LYS A 157 2.49 5.12 -23.84
N GLU A 158 2.49 5.35 -25.15
CA GLU A 158 1.33 5.13 -26.03
C GLU A 158 0.74 3.72 -25.87
N THR A 159 1.60 2.69 -25.84
CA THR A 159 1.19 1.29 -25.63
C THR A 159 0.40 1.07 -24.33
N HIS A 160 0.72 1.81 -23.27
CA HIS A 160 -0.01 1.69 -22.00
C HIS A 160 -1.35 2.39 -22.08
N VAL A 161 -1.41 3.56 -22.72
CA VAL A 161 -2.65 4.32 -22.90
C VAL A 161 -3.64 3.55 -23.77
N GLU A 162 -3.20 2.95 -24.87
CA GLU A 162 -4.03 2.10 -25.74
C GLU A 162 -4.64 0.93 -24.97
N ASN A 163 -3.83 0.21 -24.20
CA ASN A 163 -4.31 -0.88 -23.35
C ASN A 163 -5.32 -0.38 -22.31
N ILE A 164 -5.07 0.76 -21.68
CA ILE A 164 -5.99 1.33 -20.69
C ILE A 164 -7.33 1.66 -21.34
N LEU A 165 -7.34 2.33 -22.49
CA LEU A 165 -8.55 2.70 -23.21
C LEU A 165 -9.32 1.49 -23.77
N HIS A 166 -8.61 0.41 -24.10
CA HIS A 166 -9.22 -0.82 -24.59
C HIS A 166 -9.91 -1.62 -23.47
N TYR A 167 -9.23 -1.79 -22.34
CA TYR A 167 -9.70 -2.65 -21.24
C TYR A 167 -10.59 -1.94 -20.21
N PHE A 168 -10.49 -0.62 -20.09
CA PHE A 168 -11.25 0.16 -19.09
C PHE A 168 -12.22 1.12 -19.74
N LYS A 169 -13.46 1.16 -19.23
CA LYS A 169 -14.52 2.08 -19.66
C LYS A 169 -15.27 2.60 -18.44
N THR A 170 -15.78 3.83 -18.53
CA THR A 170 -16.67 4.40 -17.51
C THR A 170 -18.10 3.91 -17.71
N PHE A 171 -18.79 3.60 -16.62
CA PHE A 171 -20.18 3.16 -16.66
C PHE A 171 -21.10 4.34 -16.95
N ASN A 172 -22.01 4.18 -17.92
CA ASN A 172 -23.07 5.13 -18.16
C ASN A 172 -24.24 4.81 -17.23
N VAL A 173 -24.58 5.73 -16.32
CA VAL A 173 -25.75 5.60 -15.47
C VAL A 173 -26.96 6.10 -16.24
N TYR A 174 -27.84 5.19 -16.65
CA TYR A 174 -29.15 5.55 -17.20
C TYR A 174 -30.14 5.74 -16.06
N ILE A 175 -30.54 6.99 -15.80
CA ILE A 175 -31.61 7.30 -14.85
C ILE A 175 -32.92 7.34 -15.65
N PRO A 176 -33.81 6.34 -15.52
CA PRO A 176 -35.09 6.37 -16.19
C PRO A 176 -35.90 7.56 -15.66
N ASP A 177 -36.56 8.26 -16.57
CA ASP A 177 -37.37 9.43 -16.26
C ASP A 177 -38.45 9.05 -15.22
N GLN A 178 -38.65 9.83 -14.15
CA GLN A 178 -39.58 9.47 -13.05
C GLN A 178 -41.04 9.29 -13.50
N LYS A 179 -41.36 9.73 -14.73
CA LYS A 179 -42.66 9.54 -15.39
C LYS A 179 -42.84 8.14 -15.98
N TYR A 180 -41.77 7.35 -16.07
CA TYR A 180 -41.80 5.96 -16.55
C TYR A 180 -42.16 5.00 -15.41
N LYS A 181 -43.36 5.16 -14.85
CA LYS A 181 -43.96 4.16 -13.96
C LYS A 181 -44.57 3.04 -14.81
N ASP A 182 -43.84 1.94 -14.93
CA ASP A 182 -44.34 0.56 -15.13
C ASP A 182 -45.62 0.38 -15.99
N THR A 183 -45.53 0.66 -17.28
CA THR A 183 -46.55 0.18 -18.24
C THR A 183 -46.56 -1.35 -18.35
N LEU A 184 -45.46 -2.03 -18.00
CA LEU A 184 -45.37 -3.50 -18.08
C LEU A 184 -46.19 -4.22 -16.99
N LEU A 185 -46.22 -3.73 -15.74
CA LEU A 185 -47.03 -4.34 -14.68
C LEU A 185 -48.54 -4.00 -14.81
N THR A 186 -48.86 -2.87 -15.44
CA THR A 186 -50.25 -2.43 -15.61
C THR A 186 -50.95 -3.25 -16.70
N GLN A 187 -50.26 -3.56 -17.80
CA GLN A 187 -50.78 -4.43 -18.86
C GLN A 187 -51.03 -5.87 -18.37
N ALA A 188 -50.17 -6.40 -17.49
CA ALA A 188 -50.37 -7.72 -16.89
C ALA A 188 -51.61 -7.75 -15.97
N LYS A 189 -51.83 -6.71 -15.16
CA LYS A 189 -53.05 -6.57 -14.33
C LYS A 189 -54.32 -6.44 -15.18
N GLN A 190 -54.27 -5.69 -16.29
CA GLN A 190 -55.41 -5.54 -17.20
C GLN A 190 -55.78 -6.85 -17.89
N LYS A 191 -54.79 -7.62 -18.40
CA LYS A 191 -55.05 -8.95 -18.98
C LYS A 191 -55.61 -9.95 -17.97
N ILE A 192 -55.12 -9.94 -16.73
CA ILE A 192 -55.62 -10.82 -15.66
C ILE A 192 -57.07 -10.48 -15.27
N ASN A 193 -57.44 -9.21 -15.26
CA ASN A 193 -58.81 -8.78 -14.97
C ASN A 193 -59.78 -9.12 -16.12
N LEU A 194 -59.36 -8.92 -17.37
CA LEU A 194 -60.13 -9.32 -18.56
C LEU A 194 -60.36 -10.83 -18.67
N LEU A 195 -59.45 -11.66 -18.14
CA LEU A 195 -59.60 -13.12 -18.10
C LEU A 195 -60.49 -13.60 -16.94
N ARG A 196 -60.73 -12.76 -15.92
CA ARG A 196 -61.62 -13.07 -14.79
C ARG A 196 -63.08 -12.74 -15.07
N GLU A 197 -63.35 -11.79 -15.95
CA GLU A 197 -64.70 -11.47 -16.43
C GLU A 197 -65.08 -12.41 -17.58
N LYS A 198 -65.41 -13.67 -17.27
CA LYS A 198 -66.20 -14.48 -18.20
C LYS A 198 -67.60 -13.89 -18.30
N PRO A 199 -68.18 -13.72 -19.51
CA PRO A 199 -69.56 -13.29 -19.64
C PRO A 199 -70.47 -14.39 -19.08
N THR A 200 -71.26 -14.02 -18.07
CA THR A 200 -72.39 -14.82 -17.59
C THR A 200 -73.37 -14.99 -18.76
N VAL A 201 -73.52 -16.22 -19.21
CA VAL A 201 -74.52 -16.63 -20.20
C VAL A 201 -75.92 -16.26 -19.65
N PRO A 202 -76.81 -15.62 -20.43
CA PRO A 202 -78.16 -15.38 -19.96
C PRO A 202 -78.93 -16.71 -19.97
N ASP A 203 -79.34 -17.17 -18.78
CA ASP A 203 -80.25 -18.30 -18.62
C ASP A 203 -81.61 -17.95 -19.23
N SER A 204 -81.90 -18.59 -20.36
CA SER A 204 -83.25 -18.71 -20.91
C SER A 204 -83.91 -19.96 -20.30
N SER A 205 -84.73 -19.79 -19.26
CA SER A 205 -85.75 -20.79 -18.89
C SER A 205 -86.87 -20.18 -18.05
N SER A 206 -88.01 -19.95 -18.72
CA SER A 206 -89.39 -20.22 -18.28
C SER A 206 -89.77 -20.04 -16.80
N SER A 207 -90.67 -19.10 -16.51
CA SER A 207 -92.11 -19.36 -16.28
C SER A 207 -92.88 -18.03 -16.14
#